data_AF-A0A831W965-F1
#
_entry.id   AF-A0A831W965-F1
#
_cell.length_a   1.000
_cell.length_b   1.000
_cell.length_c   1.000
_cell.angle_alpha   90.00
_cell.angle_beta   90.00
_cell.angle_gamma   90.00
#
_symmetry.space_group_name_H-M   'P 1'
#
loop_
_entity.id
_entity.type
_entity.pdbx_description
1 polymer ?
#
loop_
_entity_poly.entity_id
_entity_poly.type
_entity_poly.pdbx_seq_one_letter_code
_entity_poly.pdbx_strand_id
1 'polypeptide(L)' 'MDRMIYVAMAGAQQTMLAQAANSQSLANANTTGFRAELTAFRSQPVFGPGYPSRVYA' A
#
# COMPACT_ATOMS: atom_id res chain seq x y z
N MET A 1 -9.12 -21.67 -4.61
CA MET A 1 -7.69 -21.29 -4.74
C MET A 1 -7.52 -19.80 -5.07
N ASP A 2 -8.61 -19.03 -5.05
CA ASP A 2 -8.70 -17.67 -5.62
C ASP A 2 -8.30 -16.58 -4.62
N ARG A 3 -8.41 -16.90 -3.32
CA ARG A 3 -8.05 -16.00 -2.22
C ARG A 3 -6.56 -15.69 -2.16
N MET A 4 -5.70 -16.66 -2.50
CA MET A 4 -4.25 -16.48 -2.50
C MET A 4 -3.79 -15.55 -3.62
N ILE A 5 -4.39 -15.67 -4.81
CA ILE A 5 -4.11 -14.78 -5.95
C ILE A 5 -4.57 -13.36 -5.63
N TYR A 6 -5.73 -13.21 -4.98
CA TYR A 6 -6.26 -11.91 -4.60
C TYR A 6 -5.39 -11.18 -3.56
N VAL A 7 -4.91 -11.91 -2.53
CA VAL A 7 -3.98 -11.36 -1.53
C VAL A 7 -2.62 -11.05 -2.16
N ALA A 8 -2.12 -11.92 -3.04
CA ALA A 8 -0.88 -11.67 -3.77
C ALA A 8 -0.99 -10.44 -4.69
N MET A 9 -2.12 -10.28 -5.39
CA MET A 9 -2.41 -9.12 -6.24
C MET A 9 -2.54 -7.83 -5.42
N ALA A 10 -3.20 -7.90 -4.26
CA ALA A 10 -3.31 -6.77 -3.34
C ALA A 10 -1.91 -6.32 -2.85
N GLY A 11 -1.08 -7.25 -2.39
CA GLY A 11 0.30 -6.95 -1.99
C GLY A 11 1.17 -6.45 -3.14
N ALA A 12 1.02 -7.01 -4.34
CA ALA A 12 1.72 -6.54 -5.54
C ALA A 12 1.32 -5.11 -5.92
N GLN A 13 0.03 -4.78 -5.83
CA GLN A 13 -0.46 -3.42 -6.06
C GLN A 13 0.10 -2.43 -5.04
N GLN A 14 0.11 -2.79 -3.75
CA GLN A 14 0.70 -1.94 -2.72
C GLN A 14 2.21 -1.74 -2.95
N THR A 15 2.91 -2.78 -3.38
CA THR A 15 4.36 -2.71 -3.68
C THR A 15 4.63 -1.76 -4.85
N MET A 16 3.82 -1.80 -5.91
CA MET A 16 3.94 -0.86 -7.03
C MET A 16 3.67 0.59 -6.62
N LEU A 17 2.68 0.83 -5.77
CA LEU A 17 2.40 2.17 -5.23
C LEU A 17 3.57 2.70 -4.39
N ALA A 18 4.14 1.84 -3.53
CA ALA A 18 5.33 2.19 -2.75
C ALA A 18 6.54 2.51 -3.66
N GLN A 19 6.75 1.72 -4.70
CA GLN A 19 7.82 1.95 -5.67
C GLN A 19 7.65 3.28 -6.42
N ALA A 20 6.41 3.63 -6.80
CA ALA A 20 6.10 4.89 -7.46
C ALA A 20 6.36 6.09 -6.54
N ALA A 21 5.90 6.04 -5.27
CA ALA A 21 6.14 7.08 -4.28
C ALA A 21 7.64 7.29 -4.00
N ASN A 22 8.41 6.20 -3.91
CA ASN A 22 9.86 6.25 -3.74
C ASN A 22 10.56 6.88 -4.95
N SER A 23 10.16 6.49 -6.17
CA SER A 23 10.72 7.04 -7.42
C SER A 23 10.44 8.54 -7.53
N GLN A 24 9.21 8.95 -7.18
CA GLN A 24 8.81 10.35 -7.16
C GLN A 24 9.59 11.15 -6.11
N SER A 25 9.81 10.56 -4.93
CA SER A 25 10.60 11.19 -3.87
C SER A 25 12.07 11.34 -4.23
N LEU A 26 12.66 10.34 -4.91
CA LEU A 26 14.03 10.42 -5.42
C LEU A 26 14.18 11.50 -6.50
N ALA A 27 13.22 11.58 -7.42
CA ALA A 27 13.22 12.61 -8.47
C ALA A 27 13.13 14.03 -7.88
N ASN A 28 12.34 14.19 -6.82
CA ASN A 28 12.12 15.48 -6.16
C ASN A 28 13.11 15.78 -5.02
N ALA A 29 14.04 14.87 -4.70
CA ALA A 29 14.98 15.01 -3.58
C ALA A 29 15.84 16.28 -3.67
N ASN A 30 16.09 16.78 -4.88
CA ASN A 30 16.87 17.98 -5.14
C ASN A 30 16.03 19.26 -5.28
N THR A 31 14.71 19.19 -5.10
CA THR A 31 13.84 20.37 -5.12
C THR A 31 13.88 21.10 -3.77
N THR A 32 14.08 22.42 -3.80
CA THR A 32 14.12 23.24 -2.59
C THR A 32 12.77 23.20 -1.86
N GLY A 33 12.79 22.77 -0.59
CA GLY A 33 11.57 22.64 0.22
C GLY A 33 10.90 21.26 0.16
N PHE A 34 11.53 20.27 -0.48
CA PHE A 34 11.01 18.91 -0.53
C PHE A 34 10.89 18.26 0.86
N ARG A 35 9.74 17.64 1.12
CA ARG A 35 9.50 16.76 2.27
C ARG A 35 9.22 15.37 1.75
N ALA A 36 9.99 14.38 2.23
CA ALA A 36 9.80 13.00 1.84
C ALA A 36 8.40 12.51 2.23
N GLU A 37 7.70 11.88 1.29
CA GLU A 37 6.38 11.30 1.51
C GLU A 37 6.56 9.85 1.97
N LEU A 38 6.34 9.60 3.27
CA LEU A 38 6.46 8.26 3.85
C LEU A 38 5.09 7.54 3.74
N THR A 39 4.96 6.60 2.81
CA THR A 39 3.76 5.78 2.67
C THR A 39 3.71 4.72 3.76
N ALA A 40 2.81 4.88 4.73
CA ALA A 40 2.57 3.92 5.80
C ALA A 40 1.33 3.07 5.50
N PHE A 41 1.52 1.84 5.02
CA PHE A 41 0.42 0.89 4.83
C PHE A 41 -0.02 0.32 6.18
N ARG A 42 -1.31 0.45 6.49
CA ARG A 42 -1.92 -0.16 7.69
C ARG A 42 -3.03 -1.11 7.26
N SER A 43 -2.91 -2.38 7.64
CA SER A 43 -3.98 -3.35 7.51
C SER A 43 -5.07 -3.03 8.54
N GLN A 44 -6.19 -2.45 8.11
CA GLN A 44 -7.30 -2.14 9.00
C GLN A 44 -8.38 -3.23 8.85
N PRO A 45 -8.80 -3.89 9.95
CA PRO A 45 -9.90 -4.84 9.90
C PRO A 45 -11.22 -4.10 9.66
N VAL A 46 -12.05 -4.63 8.75
CA VAL A 46 -13.40 -4.13 8.50
C VAL A 46 -14.29 -4.52 9.68
N PHE A 47 -14.76 -3.53 10.45
CA PHE A 47 -15.79 -3.74 11.47
C PHE A 47 -17.18 -3.61 10.82
N GLY A 48 -17.88 -4.74 10.74
CA GLY A 48 -19.28 -4.85 10.30
C GLY A 48 -19.87 -6.20 10.73
N PRO A 49 -21.20 -6.36 10.82
CA PRO A 49 -21.83 -7.62 11.19
C PRO A 49 -21.64 -8.65 10.06
N GLY A 50 -20.56 -9.42 10.12
CA GLY A 50 -20.19 -10.47 9.18
C GLY A 50 -18.86 -11.11 9.54
N TYR A 51 -18.70 -12.40 9.21
CA TYR A 51 -17.56 -13.23 9.61
C TYR A 51 -16.19 -12.52 9.40
N PRO A 52 -15.28 -12.52 10.40
CA PRO A 52 -14.04 -11.72 10.48
C PRO A 52 -12.92 -12.15 9.50
N SER A 53 -13.26 -12.59 8.29
CA SER A 53 -12.35 -13.21 7.30
C SER A 53 -12.00 -12.31 6.11
N ARG A 54 -12.25 -11.00 6.21
CA ARG A 54 -11.97 -10.02 5.14
C ARG A 54 -11.12 -8.86 5.69
N VAL A 55 -9.84 -9.13 5.87
CA VAL A 55 -8.81 -8.08 5.96
C VAL A 55 -8.15 -8.01 4.58
N TYR A 56 -8.22 -6.84 3.95
CA TYR A 56 -7.42 -6.51 2.78
C TYR A 56 -6.09 -5.96 3.31
N ALA A 57 -4.99 -6.63 2.95
CA ALA A 57 -3.63 -6.16 3.14
C ALA A 57 -3.03 -5.88 1.76
#